data_AF-A0A6V8K2D1-F1
#
_entry.id   AF-A0A6V8K2D1-F1
#
_cell.length_a   1.000
_cell.length_b   1.000
_cell.length_c   1.000
_cell.angle_alpha   90.00
_cell.angle_beta   90.00
_cell.angle_gamma   90.00
#
_symmetry.space_group_name_H-M   'P 1'
#
loop_
_entity.id
_entity.type
_entity.pdbx_description
1 polymer ?
#
loop_
_entity_poly.entity_id
_entity_poly.type
_entity_poly.pdbx_seq_one_letter_code
_entity_poly.pdbx_strand_id
1 'polypeptide(L)'
;MDSDDPTARIERLIDFERADVITPMIHPPRPRLVVSGITTIPMEVSLVPLTYVSRPGYRGIQVVGATGDGGGPRPTQPISSVPFTVELDLAGITGTDGVEVVGETKTERIVVPSD
;
A
#
# COMPACT_ATOMS: atom_id res chain seq x y z
N MET A 1 36.38 5.32 6.22
CA MET A 1 35.50 6.19 7.03
C MET A 1 34.10 5.84 6.58
N ASP A 2 33.59 4.75 7.14
CA ASP A 2 32.24 4.26 6.93
C ASP A 2 31.29 5.22 7.64
N SER A 3 30.44 5.91 6.88
CA SER A 3 29.33 6.67 7.43
C SER A 3 28.22 5.67 7.76
N ASP A 4 28.23 5.19 8.99
CA ASP A 4 27.08 4.57 9.65
C ASP A 4 26.04 5.68 9.86
N ASP A 5 25.02 5.72 9.02
CA ASP A 5 23.92 6.68 9.13
C ASP A 5 22.86 6.09 10.07
N PRO A 6 22.68 6.61 11.29
CA PRO A 6 21.85 5.98 12.32
C PRO A 6 20.33 6.10 12.06
N THR A 7 19.90 6.64 10.93
CA THR A 7 18.49 6.84 10.58
C THR A 7 18.05 5.89 9.45
N ALA A 8 18.28 4.59 9.64
CA ALA A 8 17.85 3.58 8.67
C ALA A 8 16.31 3.46 8.68
N ARG A 9 15.65 4.08 7.70
CA ARG A 9 14.24 3.79 7.35
C ARG A 9 14.19 2.35 6.82
N ILE A 10 13.57 1.45 7.57
CA ILE A 10 13.38 0.06 7.16
C ILE A 10 12.02 -0.04 6.48
N GLU A 11 12.03 -0.34 5.18
CA GLU A 11 10.82 -0.59 4.40
C GLU A 11 10.65 -2.08 4.16
N ARG A 12 9.42 -2.57 4.32
CA ARG A 12 9.08 -3.97 4.03
C ARG A 12 7.65 -4.09 3.53
N LEU A 13 7.39 -5.18 2.82
CA LEU A 13 6.01 -5.59 2.56
C LEU A 13 5.33 -5.91 3.90
N ILE A 14 4.06 -5.56 3.98
CA ILE A 14 3.19 -5.96 5.09
C ILE A 14 1.90 -6.53 4.52
N ASP A 15 1.27 -7.43 5.27
CA ASP A 15 -0.05 -7.89 4.91
C ASP A 15 -1.14 -6.87 5.24
N PHE A 16 -2.23 -6.98 4.48
CA PHE A 16 -3.46 -6.21 4.64
C PHE A 16 -4.60 -7.16 5.01
N GLU A 17 -5.71 -6.64 5.50
CA GLU A 17 -6.90 -7.46 5.77
C GLU A 17 -7.90 -7.36 4.61
N ARG A 18 -8.10 -6.14 4.10
CA ARG A 18 -9.09 -5.82 3.07
C ARG A 18 -8.52 -4.90 2.01
N ALA A 19 -8.91 -5.11 0.76
CA ALA A 19 -8.64 -4.23 -0.35
C ALA A 19 -9.91 -4.04 -1.19
N ASP A 20 -10.29 -2.80 -1.46
CA ASP A 20 -11.46 -2.48 -2.28
C ASP A 20 -11.11 -1.42 -3.33
N VAL A 21 -11.78 -1.51 -4.48
CA VAL A 21 -11.79 -0.44 -5.47
C VAL A 21 -13.09 0.35 -5.30
N ILE A 22 -12.96 1.62 -4.94
CA ILE A 22 -14.07 2.55 -4.84
C ILE A 22 -14.10 3.38 -6.12
N THR A 23 -15.13 3.19 -6.94
CA THR A 23 -15.37 3.99 -8.15
C THR A 23 -16.46 5.01 -7.87
N PRO A 24 -16.14 6.30 -7.79
CA PRO A 24 -17.13 7.35 -7.66
C PRO A 24 -18.08 7.38 -8.88
N MET A 25 -19.36 7.68 -8.66
CA MET A 25 -20.34 7.86 -9.74
C MET A 25 -20.22 9.21 -10.49
N ILE A 26 -19.20 10.03 -10.16
CA ILE A 26 -18.94 11.31 -10.83
C ILE A 26 -18.07 11.08 -12.08
N HIS A 27 -18.41 11.75 -13.19
CA HIS A 27 -17.71 11.60 -14.47
C HIS A 27 -16.64 12.70 -14.70
N PRO A 28 -15.43 12.36 -15.18
CA PRO A 28 -14.94 11.00 -15.41
C PRO A 28 -14.66 10.26 -14.08
N PRO A 29 -14.94 8.95 -14.00
CA PRO A 29 -14.71 8.19 -12.78
C PRO A 29 -13.22 8.17 -12.45
N ARG A 30 -12.91 8.41 -11.17
CA ARG A 30 -11.56 8.28 -10.61
C ARG A 30 -11.55 7.16 -9.60
N PRO A 31 -11.38 5.90 -10.06
CA PRO A 31 -11.35 4.77 -9.16
C PRO A 31 -10.17 4.90 -8.20
N ARG A 32 -10.39 4.55 -6.93
CA ARG A 32 -9.33 4.54 -5.91
C ARG A 32 -9.25 3.17 -5.29
N LEU A 33 -8.04 2.68 -5.11
CA LEU A 33 -7.76 1.52 -4.28
C LEU A 33 -7.71 1.97 -2.83
N VAL A 34 -8.49 1.33 -1.96
CA VAL A 34 -8.45 1.50 -0.51
C VAL A 34 -8.00 0.17 0.10
N VAL A 35 -6.93 0.21 0.90
CA VAL A 35 -6.38 -0.97 1.58
C VAL A 35 -6.34 -0.70 3.06
N SER A 36 -6.83 -1.65 3.85
CA SER A 36 -6.84 -1.56 5.30
C SER A 36 -6.35 -2.86 5.95
N GLY A 37 -5.79 -2.74 7.14
CA GLY A 37 -5.38 -3.88 7.96
C GLY A 37 -4.86 -3.46 9.32
N ILE A 38 -4.15 -4.37 9.97
CA ILE A 38 -3.58 -4.18 11.31
C ILE A 38 -2.08 -4.44 11.27
N THR A 39 -1.31 -3.57 11.91
CA THR A 39 0.12 -3.76 12.15
C THR A 39 0.41 -3.94 13.64
N THR A 40 1.53 -4.56 13.96
CA THR A 40 1.92 -4.86 15.36
C THR A 40 2.69 -3.72 16.04
N ILE A 41 3.07 -2.70 15.28
CA ILE A 41 3.77 -1.49 15.73
C ILE A 41 3.35 -0.30 14.86
N PRO A 42 3.38 0.93 15.37
CA PRO A 42 3.16 2.11 14.54
C PRO A 42 4.19 2.18 13.41
N MET A 43 3.72 2.32 12.19
CA MET A 43 4.54 2.49 10.99
C MET A 43 3.79 3.32 9.95
N GLU A 44 4.54 3.97 9.07
CA GLU A 44 3.96 4.62 7.89
C GLU A 44 3.63 3.53 6.86
N VAL A 45 2.38 3.47 6.41
CA VAL A 45 1.96 2.52 5.37
C VAL A 45 1.72 3.27 4.08
N SER A 46 2.14 2.68 2.96
CA SER A 46 1.97 3.25 1.62
C SER A 46 1.63 2.17 0.58
N LEU A 47 1.02 2.61 -0.52
CA LEU A 47 0.73 1.77 -1.68
C LEU A 47 1.69 2.13 -2.81
N VAL A 48 2.50 1.16 -3.24
CA VAL A 48 3.58 1.38 -4.22
C VAL A 48 3.30 0.59 -5.50
N PRO A 49 2.91 1.25 -6.60
CA PRO A 49 2.74 0.59 -7.89
C PRO A 49 4.05 0.02 -8.42
N LEU A 50 4.01 -1.24 -8.87
CA LEU A 50 5.13 -1.84 -9.58
C LEU A 50 5.24 -1.25 -10.99
N THR A 51 6.47 -0.99 -11.40
CA THR A 51 6.77 -0.50 -12.75
C THR A 51 7.00 -1.69 -13.69
N TYR A 52 6.31 -1.68 -14.83
CA TYR A 52 6.42 -2.71 -15.85
C TYR A 52 6.81 -2.07 -17.19
N VAL A 53 7.59 -2.80 -17.98
CA VAL A 53 7.98 -2.38 -19.34
C VAL A 53 6.77 -2.34 -20.28
N SER A 54 5.78 -3.21 -20.06
CA SER A 54 4.52 -3.29 -20.80
C SER A 54 3.33 -3.34 -19.85
N ARG A 55 2.15 -2.90 -20.30
CA ARG A 55 0.93 -2.93 -19.48
C ARG A 55 0.50 -4.38 -19.19
N PRO A 56 0.46 -4.84 -17.92
CA PRO A 56 0.02 -6.20 -17.57
C PRO A 56 -1.51 -6.30 -17.51
N GLY A 57 -2.03 -7.53 -17.40
CA GLY A 57 -3.45 -7.80 -17.12
C GLY A 57 -3.90 -7.15 -15.81
N TYR A 58 -3.20 -7.48 -14.72
CA TYR A 58 -3.34 -6.82 -13.42
C TYR A 58 -2.04 -6.12 -13.09
N ARG A 59 -2.11 -4.84 -12.71
CA ARG A 59 -0.92 -4.10 -12.27
C ARG A 59 -0.68 -4.31 -10.79
N GLY A 60 0.50 -4.80 -10.44
CA GLY A 60 0.90 -5.01 -9.05
C GLY A 60 1.02 -3.70 -8.27
N ILE A 61 0.46 -3.66 -7.06
CA ILE A 61 0.56 -2.56 -6.10
C ILE A 61 0.95 -3.15 -4.75
N GLN A 62 2.14 -2.83 -4.27
CA GLN A 62 2.68 -3.34 -3.00
C GLN A 62 2.15 -2.54 -1.81
N VAL A 63 1.84 -3.25 -0.72
CA VAL A 63 1.54 -2.64 0.58
C VAL A 63 2.83 -2.61 1.38
N VAL A 64 3.41 -1.40 1.52
CA VAL A 64 4.73 -1.21 2.13
C VAL A 64 4.58 -0.49 3.47
N GLY A 65 5.09 -1.12 4.54
CA GLY A 65 5.26 -0.51 5.84
C GLY A 65 6.69 0.00 6.02
N ALA A 66 6.84 1.25 6.44
CA ALA A 66 8.11 1.88 6.75
C ALA A 66 8.22 2.15 8.26
N THR A 67 9.23 1.57 8.89
CA THR A 67 9.58 1.82 10.30
C THR A 67 10.87 2.63 10.36
N GLY A 68 10.83 3.75 11.07
CA GLY A 68 11.95 4.65 11.27
C GLY A 68 11.52 5.82 12.13
N ASP A 69 12.45 6.39 12.87
CA ASP A 69 12.25 7.45 13.85
C ASP A 69 11.94 8.78 13.16
N GLY A 70 10.71 8.91 12.66
CA GLY A 70 10.09 10.20 12.41
C GLY A 70 9.81 10.93 13.73
N GLY A 71 10.84 11.17 14.56
CA GLY A 71 10.87 12.03 15.75
C GLY A 71 9.78 11.86 16.82
N GLY A 72 8.88 10.89 16.66
CA GLY A 72 7.67 10.77 17.46
C GLY A 72 7.91 10.01 18.76
N PRO A 73 7.16 10.31 19.83
CA PRO A 73 7.27 9.59 21.09
C PRO A 73 7.07 8.10 20.86
N ARG A 74 8.10 7.31 21.22
CA ARG A 74 7.99 5.84 21.26
C ARG A 74 6.82 5.50 22.19
N PRO A 75 5.83 4.71 21.73
CA PRO A 75 4.75 4.27 22.59
C PRO A 75 5.34 3.57 23.81
N THR A 76 5.00 4.04 25.01
CA THR A 76 5.42 3.45 26.28
C THR A 76 4.64 2.18 26.64
N GLN A 77 3.71 1.76 25.76
CA GLN A 77 2.93 0.55 25.87
C GLN A 77 3.11 -0.30 24.59
N PRO A 78 3.12 -1.65 24.68
CA PRO A 78 3.09 -2.49 23.49
C PRO A 78 1.73 -2.33 22.81
N ILE A 79 1.65 -1.46 21.82
CA ILE A 79 0.47 -1.36 20.96
C ILE A 79 0.56 -2.51 19.94
N SER A 80 0.02 -3.66 20.28
CA SER A 80 0.08 -4.86 19.42
C SER A 80 -0.96 -4.87 18.29
N SER A 81 -1.76 -3.82 18.15
CA SER A 81 -2.79 -3.68 17.11
C SER A 81 -2.94 -2.21 16.72
N VAL A 82 -2.27 -1.82 15.63
CA VAL A 82 -2.34 -0.49 15.04
C VAL A 82 -3.07 -0.61 13.70
N PRO A 83 -4.35 -0.19 13.61
CA PRO A 83 -5.08 -0.21 12.36
C PRO A 83 -4.49 0.81 11.39
N PHE A 84 -4.49 0.47 10.10
CA PHE A 84 -4.15 1.40 9.03
C PHE A 84 -5.22 1.36 7.93
N THR A 85 -5.38 2.50 7.26
CA THR A 85 -6.11 2.62 6.01
C THR A 85 -5.32 3.55 5.11
N VAL A 86 -5.04 3.10 3.89
CA VAL A 86 -4.30 3.86 2.88
C VAL A 86 -5.02 3.79 1.55
N GLU A 87 -4.86 4.84 0.75
CA GLU A 87 -5.59 5.01 -0.49
C GLU A 87 -4.66 5.41 -1.63
N LEU A 88 -4.98 4.97 -2.85
CA LEU A 88 -4.23 5.31 -4.06
C LEU A 88 -5.19 5.57 -5.22
N ASP A 89 -5.02 6.70 -5.92
CA ASP A 89 -5.72 6.99 -7.16
C ASP A 89 -5.26 6.03 -8.26
N LEU A 90 -6.20 5.29 -8.86
CA LEU A 90 -5.90 4.30 -9.88
C LEU A 90 -5.79 4.89 -11.30
N ALA A 91 -6.01 6.19 -11.48
CA ALA A 91 -5.90 6.86 -12.77
C ALA A 91 -4.51 6.65 -13.40
N GLY A 92 -4.48 5.96 -14.55
CA GLY A 92 -3.24 5.68 -15.29
C GLY A 92 -2.35 4.60 -14.68
N ILE A 93 -2.76 3.96 -13.58
CA ILE A 93 -1.99 2.91 -12.90
C ILE A 93 -2.70 1.56 -12.81
N THR A 94 -3.78 1.37 -13.58
CA THR A 94 -4.42 0.07 -13.77
C THR A 94 -3.74 -0.75 -14.86
N GLY A 95 -3.80 -2.07 -14.72
CA GLY A 95 -3.59 -3.02 -15.82
C GLY A 95 -4.72 -2.94 -16.85
N THR A 96 -4.78 -3.89 -17.78
CA THR A 96 -5.90 -3.98 -18.72
C THR A 96 -7.19 -4.46 -18.05
N ASP A 97 -7.07 -5.26 -17.00
CA ASP A 97 -8.20 -5.91 -16.31
C ASP A 97 -8.40 -5.33 -14.90
N GLY A 98 -7.31 -4.86 -14.26
CA GLY A 98 -7.39 -4.26 -12.93
C GLY A 98 -6.06 -4.15 -12.21
N VAL A 99 -6.08 -4.38 -10.90
CA VAL A 99 -4.92 -4.28 -10.00
C VAL A 99 -4.73 -5.57 -9.20
N GLU A 100 -3.48 -5.84 -8.85
CA GLU A 100 -3.09 -6.94 -7.95
C GLU A 100 -2.44 -6.32 -6.71
N VAL A 101 -3.12 -6.39 -5.57
CA VAL A 101 -2.61 -5.90 -4.29
C VAL A 101 -1.67 -6.95 -3.71
N VAL A 102 -0.42 -6.57 -3.44
CA VAL A 102 0.66 -7.48 -3.02
C VAL A 102 1.05 -7.16 -1.58
N GLY A 103 0.73 -8.08 -0.67
CA GLY A 103 1.18 -8.08 0.72
C GLY A 103 2.46 -8.89 0.91
N GLU A 104 2.81 -9.14 2.17
CA GLU A 104 3.98 -9.94 2.53
C GLU A 104 3.76 -11.44 2.23
N THR A 105 2.57 -11.97 2.56
CA THR A 105 2.26 -13.39 2.42
C THR A 105 1.10 -13.67 1.48
N LYS A 106 0.33 -12.66 1.09
CA LYS A 106 -0.80 -12.81 0.18
C LYS A 106 -0.85 -11.79 -0.95
N THR A 107 -1.59 -12.14 -2.00
CA THR A 107 -1.91 -11.27 -3.12
C THR A 107 -3.40 -11.34 -3.43
N GLU A 108 -4.00 -10.21 -3.80
CA GLU A 108 -5.43 -10.13 -4.15
C GLU A 108 -5.62 -9.39 -5.48
N ARG A 109 -6.34 -10.00 -6.43
CA ARG A 109 -6.66 -9.38 -7.72
C ARG A 109 -8.05 -8.77 -7.66
N ILE A 110 -8.14 -7.50 -8.05
CA ILE A 110 -9.39 -6.75 -8.10
C ILE A 110 -9.59 -6.23 -9.52
N VAL A 111 -10.71 -6.61 -10.12
CA VAL A 111 -11.13 -6.09 -11.42
C VAL A 111 -11.45 -4.61 -11.26
N VAL A 112 -10.90 -3.78 -12.14
CA VAL A 112 -11.25 -2.36 -12.19
C VAL A 112 -12.04 -2.16 -13.48
N PRO A 113 -13.34 -1.82 -13.40
CA PRO A 113 -14.14 -1.55 -14.58
C PRO A 113 -13.46 -0.49 -15.45
N SER A 114 -13.22 -0.86 -16.71
CA SER A 114 -12.84 0.09 -17.75
C SER A 114 -14.15 0.54 -18.39
N ASP A 115 -14.48 1.83 -18.30
CA ASP A 115 -15.53 2.43 -19.13
C ASP A 115 -15.13 2.43 -20.62
#